data_AF-A0A8S2M7R4-F1
#
_entry.id   AF-A0A8S2M7R4-F1
#
_cell.length_a   1.000
_cell.length_b   1.000
_cell.length_c   1.000
_cell.angle_alpha   90.00
_cell.angle_beta   90.00
_cell.angle_gamma   90.00
#
_symmetry.space_group_name_H-M   'P 1'
#
loop_
_entity.id
_entity.type
_entity.pdbx_description
1 polymer ?
#
loop_
_entity_poly.entity_id
_entity_poly.type
_entity_poly.pdbx_seq_one_letter_code
_entity_poly.pdbx_strand_id
1 'polypeptide(L)'
;MIYSRQGLYADALKYFKQALNHQTRLEYSNNNALAEIHNNIGEAYVNLSYFDEALEVFKEAKQTQMREPLSTRQHLASIHSNIG
;
A
#
# COMPACT_ATOMS: atom_id res chain seq x y z
N MET A 1 -6.50 21.77 -15.82
CA MET A 1 -6.27 20.30 -15.74
C MET A 1 -5.77 19.82 -14.37
N ILE A 2 -5.09 20.64 -13.56
CA ILE A 2 -4.54 20.22 -12.26
C ILE A 2 -5.63 19.85 -11.23
N TYR A 3 -6.73 20.60 -11.17
CA TYR A 3 -7.87 20.28 -10.28
C TYR A 3 -8.52 18.92 -10.56
N SER A 4 -8.56 18.50 -11.83
CA SER A 4 -9.14 17.20 -12.19
C SER A 4 -8.28 16.05 -11.68
N ARG A 5 -6.96 16.18 -11.70
CA ARG A 5 -6.05 15.15 -11.18
C ARG A 5 -6.10 15.09 -9.66
N GLN A 6 -6.10 16.24 -8.97
CA GLN A 6 -6.21 16.27 -7.51
C GLN A 6 -7.54 15.68 -7.01
N GLY A 7 -8.66 15.95 -7.70
CA GLY A 7 -9.94 15.32 -7.38
C GLY A 7 -9.91 13.80 -7.54
N LEU A 8 -9.31 13.30 -8.63
CA LEU A 8 -9.18 11.85 -8.88
C LEU A 8 -8.30 11.15 -7.83
N TYR A 9 -7.22 11.78 -7.37
CA TYR A 9 -6.39 11.21 -6.31
C TYR A 9 -7.09 11.23 -4.94
N ALA A 10 -7.89 12.26 -4.65
CA ALA A 10 -8.71 12.30 -3.44
C ALA A 10 -9.77 11.19 -3.43
N ASP A 11 -10.40 10.93 -4.58
CA ASP A 11 -11.31 9.80 -4.74
C ASP A 11 -10.57 8.46 -4.63
N ALA A 12 -9.39 8.33 -5.23
CA ALA A 12 -8.54 7.13 -5.11
C ALA A 12 -8.18 6.83 -3.65
N LEU A 13 -7.79 7.85 -2.88
CA LEU A 13 -7.53 7.72 -1.44
C LEU A 13 -8.75 7.20 -0.66
N LYS A 14 -9.96 7.65 -1.02
CA LYS A 14 -11.20 7.15 -0.41
C LYS A 14 -11.41 5.67 -0.70
N TYR A 15 -11.23 5.24 -1.95
CA TYR A 15 -11.35 3.83 -2.33
C TYR A 15 -10.29 2.96 -1.65
N PHE A 16 -9.02 3.41 -1.60
CA PHE A 16 -7.97 2.65 -0.94
C PHE A 16 -8.17 2.54 0.58
N LYS A 17 -8.69 3.58 1.25
CA LYS A 17 -9.05 3.50 2.68
C LYS A 17 -10.20 2.52 2.94
N GLN A 18 -11.16 2.44 2.04
CA GLN A 18 -12.21 1.42 2.11
C GLN A 18 -11.63 0.01 1.93
N ALA A 19 -10.77 -0.19 0.92
CA ALA A 19 -10.08 -1.46 0.68
C ALA A 19 -9.26 -1.89 1.91
N LEU A 20 -8.53 -0.96 2.52
CA LEU A 20 -7.79 -1.20 3.76
C LEU A 20 -8.73 -1.67 4.89
N ASN A 21 -9.85 -0.98 5.10
CA ASN A 21 -10.81 -1.34 6.13
C ASN A 21 -11.46 -2.70 5.88
N HIS A 22 -11.77 -3.04 4.62
CA HIS A 22 -12.23 -4.39 4.26
C HIS A 22 -11.17 -5.44 4.55
N GLN A 23 -9.93 -5.22 4.13
CA GLN A 23 -8.83 -6.17 4.31
C GLN A 23 -8.51 -6.41 5.79
N THR A 24 -8.56 -5.35 6.62
CA THR A 24 -8.29 -5.45 8.07
C THR A 24 -9.39 -6.20 8.83
N ARG A 25 -10.61 -6.29 8.27
CA ARG A 25 -11.74 -7.03 8.86
C ARG A 25 -11.76 -8.52 8.48
N LEU A 26 -10.93 -8.94 7.53
CA LEU A 26 -10.81 -10.35 7.17
C LEU A 26 -9.93 -11.05 8.20
N GLU A 27 -10.40 -12.16 8.78
CA GLU A 27 -9.63 -13.00 9.71
C GLU A 27 -8.31 -13.50 9.10
N TYR A 28 -8.27 -13.61 7.76
CA TYR A 28 -7.09 -13.92 6.97
C TYR A 28 -6.67 -12.71 6.13
N SER A 29 -6.26 -11.64 6.80
CA SER A 29 -5.71 -10.48 6.10
C SER A 29 -4.39 -10.87 5.44
N ASN A 30 -4.40 -10.92 4.10
CA ASN A 30 -3.19 -11.07 3.31
C ASN A 30 -2.33 -9.81 3.47
N ASN A 31 -1.20 -9.93 4.17
CA ASN A 31 -0.29 -8.81 4.42
C ASN A 31 0.35 -8.25 3.13
N ASN A 32 0.42 -9.03 2.05
CA ASN A 32 0.81 -8.51 0.73
C ASN A 32 -0.25 -7.57 0.17
N ALA A 33 -1.53 -7.95 0.25
CA ALA A 33 -2.63 -7.09 -0.20
C ALA A 33 -2.70 -5.78 0.61
N LEU A 34 -2.48 -5.85 1.93
CA LEU A 34 -2.36 -4.65 2.75
C LEU A 34 -1.17 -3.78 2.32
N ALA A 35 -0.01 -4.35 2.04
CA ALA A 35 1.16 -3.59 1.61
C ALA A 35 0.96 -2.92 0.25
N GLU A 36 0.30 -3.60 -0.70
CA GLU A 36 -0.09 -3.01 -1.99
C GLU A 36 -1.06 -1.83 -1.82
N ILE A 37 -2.07 -1.97 -0.95
CA ILE A 37 -3.01 -0.88 -0.65
C ILE A 37 -2.26 0.34 -0.09
N HIS A 38 -1.37 0.15 0.87
CA HIS A 38 -0.56 1.25 1.40
C HIS A 38 0.34 1.86 0.32
N ASN A 39 1.00 1.07 -0.53
CA ASN A 39 1.82 1.61 -1.62
C ASN A 39 1.01 2.51 -2.56
N ASN A 40 -0.20 2.11 -2.93
CA ASN A 40 -1.08 2.89 -3.79
C ASN A 40 -1.57 4.19 -3.11
N ILE A 41 -1.79 4.17 -1.80
CA ILE A 41 -2.09 5.37 -1.00
C ILE A 41 -0.89 6.33 -1.00
N GLY A 42 0.32 5.79 -0.79
CA GLY A 42 1.57 6.58 -0.80
C GLY A 42 1.82 7.23 -2.16
N GLU A 43 1.59 6.52 -3.26
CA GLU A 43 1.70 7.07 -4.61
C GLU A 43 0.65 8.16 -4.88
N ALA A 44 -0.59 7.99 -4.40
CA ALA A 44 -1.61 9.02 -4.50
C ALA A 44 -1.21 10.30 -3.73
N TYR A 45 -0.59 10.15 -2.56
CA TYR A 45 -0.07 11.28 -1.78
C TYR A 45 1.11 11.98 -2.47
N VAL A 46 2.05 11.24 -3.07
CA VAL A 46 3.13 11.82 -3.90
C VAL A 46 2.56 12.65 -5.04
N ASN A 47 1.54 12.14 -5.73
CA ASN A 47 0.88 12.83 -6.85
C ASN A 47 0.08 14.07 -6.42
N LEU A 48 -0.30 14.15 -5.14
CA LEU A 48 -0.92 15.31 -4.51
C LEU A 48 0.11 16.28 -3.89
N SER A 49 1.41 15.99 -4.00
CA SER A 49 2.51 16.72 -3.35
C SER A 49 2.50 16.67 -1.82
N TYR A 50 1.82 15.68 -1.23
CA TYR A 50 1.78 15.38 0.20
C TYR A 50 2.88 14.39 0.56
N PHE A 51 4.13 14.86 0.52
CA PHE A 51 5.31 13.98 0.64
C PHE A 51 5.50 13.40 2.04
N ASP A 52 5.14 14.15 3.08
CA ASP A 52 5.27 13.69 4.47
C ASP A 52 4.28 12.55 4.75
N GLU A 53 3.03 12.71 4.32
CA GLU A 53 2.00 11.68 4.42
C GLU A 53 2.33 10.45 3.57
N ALA A 54 2.87 10.64 2.36
CA ALA A 54 3.33 9.54 1.52
C ALA A 54 4.41 8.71 2.23
N LEU A 55 5.36 9.37 2.90
CA LEU A 55 6.45 8.71 3.60
C LEU A 55 5.96 7.89 4.79
N GLU A 56 5.01 8.41 5.56
CA GLU A 56 4.39 7.67 6.66
C GLU A 56 3.68 6.42 6.15
N VAL A 57 2.88 6.55 5.09
CA VAL A 57 2.16 5.43 4.49
C VAL A 57 3.10 4.35 3.95
N PHE A 58 4.20 4.74 3.28
CA PHE A 58 5.20 3.76 2.82
C PHE A 58 5.89 3.03 3.97
N LYS A 59 6.08 3.68 5.12
CA LYS A 59 6.62 3.01 6.32
C LYS A 59 5.63 1.99 6.88
N GLU A 60 4.33 2.32 6.92
CA GLU A 60 3.28 1.39 7.34
C GLU A 60 3.17 0.17 6.40
N ALA A 61 3.27 0.40 5.08
CA ALA A 61 3.32 -0.67 4.07
C ALA A 61 4.44 -1.68 4.38
N LYS A 62 5.65 -1.14 4.61
CA LYS A 62 6.85 -1.93 4.91
C LYS A 62 6.71 -2.66 6.24
N GLN A 63 6.17 -2.00 7.27
CA GLN A 63 5.96 -2.63 8.58
C GLN A 63 4.97 -3.79 8.48
N THR A 64 3.93 -3.65 7.66
CA THR A 64 2.95 -4.71 7.40
C THR A 64 3.57 -5.92 6.69
N GLN A 65 4.44 -5.69 5.69
CA GLN A 65 5.24 -6.75 5.08
C GLN A 65 6.24 -7.39 6.06
N MET A 66 6.81 -6.63 6.99
CA MET A 66 7.79 -7.14 7.96
C MET A 66 7.15 -7.94 9.10
N ARG A 67 5.85 -7.77 9.35
CA ARG A 67 5.06 -8.61 10.27
C ARG A 67 4.90 -10.03 9.77
N GLU A 68 5.18 -10.31 8.50
CA GLU A 68 5.27 -11.67 8.00
C GLU A 68 6.46 -12.41 8.62
N PRO A 69 6.28 -13.68 9.02
CA PRO A 69 7.38 -14.53 9.46
C PRO A 69 8.46 -14.58 8.38
N LEU A 70 9.73 -14.60 8.81
CA LEU A 70 10.92 -14.57 7.94
C LEU A 70 10.85 -15.60 6.79
N SER A 71 10.19 -16.73 7.02
CA SER A 71 9.92 -17.77 6.04
C SER A 71 9.07 -17.28 4.85
N THR A 72 8.00 -16.51 5.06
CA THR A 72 7.18 -15.97 3.97
C THR A 72 7.96 -14.94 3.16
N ARG A 73 8.76 -14.10 3.83
CA ARG A 73 9.60 -13.08 3.17
C ARG A 73 10.64 -13.70 2.25
N GLN A 74 11.32 -14.77 2.67
CA GLN A 74 12.29 -15.47 1.83
C GLN A 74 11.63 -16.16 0.63
N HIS A 75 10.45 -16.73 0.83
CA HIS A 75 9.69 -17.37 -0.25
C HIS A 75 9.27 -16.36 -1.33
N LEU A 76 8.76 -15.19 -0.92
CA LEU A 76 8.36 -14.11 -1.83
C LEU A 76 9.56 -13.47 -2.55
N ALA A 77 10.66 -13.24 -1.83
CA ALA A 77 11.90 -12.74 -2.42
C ALA A 77 12.45 -13.71 -3.47
N SER A 78 12.43 -15.03 -3.18
CA SER A 78 12.85 -16.05 -4.14
C SER A 78 11.96 -16.10 -5.38
N ILE A 79 10.64 -15.87 -5.25
CA ILE A 79 9.73 -15.81 -6.40
C ILE A 79 10.01 -14.57 -7.25
N HIS A 80 10.21 -13.40 -6.63
CA HIS A 80 10.54 -12.17 -7.37
C HIS A 80 11.92 -12.24 -8.05
N SER A 81 12.92 -12.85 -7.41
CA SER A 81 14.26 -13.02 -8.00
C SER A 81 14.31 -14.04 -9.14
N ASN A 82 13.29 -14.88 -9.31
CA ASN A 82 13.20 -15.85 -10.41
C ASN A 82 12.41 -15.31 -11.62
N ILE A 83 11.82 -14.12 -11.52
CA ILE A 83 11.01 -13.48 -12.58
C ILE A 83 11.72 -12.25 -13.18
N GLY A 84 12.83 -11.79 -12.57
CA GLY A 84 13.73 -10.78 -13.13
C GLY A 84 14.86 -11.40 -13.92
#